data_AF-A0A9E0VCN8-F1
#
_entry.id   AF-A0A9E0VCN8-F1
#
_cell.length_a   1.000
_cell.length_b   1.000
_cell.length_c   1.000
_cell.angle_alpha   90.00
_cell.angle_beta   90.00
_cell.angle_gamma   90.00
#
_symmetry.space_group_name_H-M   'P 1'
#
loop_
_entity.id
_entity.type
_entity.pdbx_description
1 polymer ?
#
loop_
_entity_poly.entity_id
_entity_poly.type
_entity_poly.pdbx_seq_one_letter_code
_entity_poly.pdbx_strand_id
1 'polypeptide(L)'
;MSEIRLNIIDDTQTVSGTLHGSFGSILIAALTAEPETVPELERAAERFYKDEFGEPLFRFFDPHENFEPYDAGLVAIDLAARSILVDSSYDDYSKEGLVRIRTDDGEDFDLPYELSDDWKFARSLPAFEFLRTAERRKRAERAPFDARRVLFGTPLFEFLAAAAADEEPSAAAIHARWLMTPRSDLGGKTPRELLLEKRDFISSDLHYRSLQWSFTKVCPPPLSIESAAFRFAGFGTHEIVVYHRLIRFLLDECAAGGAPEPARLEKLAAVWLNAPQADFSDRAPAAIVEAERRRLNLTVPAHEALIDDDCEICRLIAADFDTPLFWFLDGAELEAEGFEFSFYRTRAEWDEEQRRFEEFSRRCRAAPVGGDDFYDWPFD
;
A
#
# COMPACT_ATOMS: atom_id res chain seq x y z
N MET A 1 23.19 -4.08 -29.92
CA MET A 1 22.99 -3.10 -28.85
C MET A 1 21.50 -3.11 -28.56
N SER A 2 21.11 -2.78 -27.34
CA SER A 2 19.73 -2.87 -26.87
C SER A 2 19.42 -1.63 -26.05
N GLU A 3 19.79 -0.47 -26.58
CA GLU A 3 19.64 0.81 -25.88
C GLU A 3 18.31 1.45 -26.27
N ILE A 4 17.71 2.22 -25.37
CA ILE A 4 16.51 3.01 -25.64
C ILE A 4 16.79 4.47 -25.34
N ARG A 5 16.07 5.36 -26.02
CA ARG A 5 15.93 6.76 -25.60
C ARG A 5 14.95 6.83 -24.43
N LEU A 6 15.33 7.43 -23.32
CA LEU A 6 14.46 7.65 -22.18
C LEU A 6 14.23 9.15 -21.96
N ASN A 7 12.98 9.53 -21.71
CA ASN A 7 12.61 10.85 -21.19
C ASN A 7 11.88 10.71 -19.85
N ILE A 8 12.24 11.52 -18.87
CA ILE A 8 11.51 11.63 -17.61
C ILE A 8 11.11 13.08 -17.42
N ILE A 9 9.82 13.30 -17.20
CA ILE A 9 9.20 14.62 -17.18
C ILE A 9 8.43 14.73 -15.85
N ASP A 10 8.69 15.77 -15.08
CA ASP A 10 7.84 16.15 -13.95
C ASP A 10 7.23 17.55 -14.16
N ASP A 11 6.80 18.22 -13.08
CA ASP A 11 6.22 19.56 -13.11
C ASP A 11 7.29 20.67 -13.18
N THR A 12 8.53 20.38 -12.78
CA THR A 12 9.63 21.34 -12.65
C THR A 12 10.74 21.16 -13.69
N GLN A 13 10.93 19.96 -14.20
CA GLN A 13 12.06 19.63 -15.05
C GLN A 13 11.77 18.49 -16.03
N THR A 14 12.70 18.31 -16.97
CA THR A 14 12.73 17.20 -17.91
C THR A 14 14.16 16.78 -18.11
N VAL A 15 14.40 15.47 -18.06
CA VAL A 15 15.72 14.87 -18.30
C VAL A 15 15.61 13.80 -19.39
N SER A 16 16.61 13.73 -20.26
CA SER A 16 16.67 12.73 -21.34
C SER A 16 18.06 12.12 -21.48
N GLY A 17 18.10 10.84 -21.82
CA GLY A 17 19.35 10.09 -21.95
C GLY A 17 19.15 8.81 -22.75
N THR A 18 20.26 8.10 -23.01
CA THR A 18 20.24 6.75 -23.57
C THR A 18 20.67 5.77 -22.48
N LEU A 19 19.92 4.67 -22.34
CA LEU A 19 20.26 3.61 -21.40
C LEU A 19 19.98 2.23 -22.00
N HIS A 20 20.55 1.18 -21.41
CA HIS A 20 20.24 -0.19 -21.81
C HIS A 20 18.78 -0.53 -21.46
N GLY A 21 18.02 -1.14 -22.37
CA GLY A 21 16.57 -1.37 -22.26
C GLY A 21 16.11 -2.06 -20.97
N SER A 22 16.97 -2.85 -20.32
CA SER A 22 16.68 -3.45 -19.01
C SER A 22 16.38 -2.43 -17.90
N PHE A 23 16.96 -1.23 -17.98
CA PHE A 23 16.63 -0.15 -17.04
C PHE A 23 15.22 0.42 -17.27
N GLY A 24 14.64 0.25 -18.46
CA GLY A 24 13.23 0.57 -18.68
C GLY A 24 12.33 -0.22 -17.72
N SER A 25 12.56 -1.54 -17.58
CA SER A 25 11.80 -2.38 -16.65
C SER A 25 12.00 -1.99 -15.18
N ILE A 26 13.22 -1.58 -14.80
CA ILE A 26 13.52 -1.04 -13.46
C ILE A 26 12.73 0.24 -13.19
N LEU A 27 12.73 1.18 -14.14
CA LEU A 27 12.06 2.46 -13.97
C LEU A 27 10.55 2.33 -13.96
N ILE A 28 9.99 1.44 -14.78
CA ILE A 28 8.56 1.12 -14.75
C ILE A 28 8.20 0.50 -13.39
N ALA A 29 8.96 -0.49 -12.91
CA ALA A 29 8.74 -1.06 -11.57
C ALA A 29 8.92 -0.03 -10.44
N ALA A 30 9.81 0.95 -10.58
CA ALA A 30 9.98 2.05 -9.63
C ALA A 30 8.72 2.92 -9.48
N LEU A 31 7.81 2.92 -10.47
CA LEU A 31 6.53 3.63 -10.40
C LEU A 31 5.55 3.04 -9.37
N THR A 32 5.81 1.84 -8.81
CA THR A 32 5.03 1.33 -7.65
C THR A 32 5.23 2.18 -6.39
N ALA A 33 6.31 2.97 -6.33
CA ALA A 33 6.51 3.97 -5.27
C ALA A 33 5.68 5.25 -5.46
N GLU A 34 4.89 5.34 -6.55
CA GLU A 34 4.10 6.52 -6.93
C GLU A 34 4.88 7.85 -6.90
N PRO A 35 6.07 7.93 -7.53
CA PRO A 35 6.85 9.18 -7.55
C PRO A 35 6.15 10.27 -8.35
N GLU A 36 6.25 11.51 -7.89
CA GLU A 36 5.73 12.70 -8.57
C GLU A 36 6.86 13.57 -9.16
N THR A 37 8.12 13.34 -8.76
CA THR A 37 9.30 14.10 -9.23
C THR A 37 10.44 13.20 -9.69
N VAL A 38 11.30 13.71 -10.58
CA VAL A 38 12.48 12.95 -11.07
C VAL A 38 13.36 12.45 -9.90
N PRO A 39 13.68 13.24 -8.85
CA PRO A 39 14.45 12.74 -7.72
C PRO A 39 13.74 11.68 -6.89
N GLU A 40 12.41 11.69 -6.83
CA GLU A 40 11.64 10.61 -6.19
C GLU A 40 11.70 9.32 -7.02
N LEU A 41 11.60 9.42 -8.35
CA LEU A 41 11.73 8.26 -9.23
C LEU A 41 13.14 7.65 -9.13
N GLU A 42 14.17 8.48 -9.10
CA GLU A 42 15.56 8.02 -8.93
C GLU A 42 15.74 7.23 -7.63
N ARG A 43 15.28 7.80 -6.50
CA ARG A 43 15.29 7.12 -5.20
C ARG A 43 14.45 5.84 -5.19
N ALA A 44 13.31 5.82 -5.89
CA ALA A 44 12.48 4.63 -6.01
C ALA A 44 13.17 3.52 -6.83
N ALA A 45 13.98 3.88 -7.82
CA ALA A 45 14.73 2.92 -8.63
C ALA A 45 15.80 2.17 -7.81
N GLU A 46 16.31 2.76 -6.72
CA GLU A 46 17.21 2.10 -5.76
C GLU A 46 16.58 0.84 -5.13
N ARG A 47 15.24 0.73 -5.14
CA ARG A 47 14.56 -0.50 -4.74
C ARG A 47 14.83 -1.68 -5.67
N PHE A 48 15.32 -1.47 -6.89
CA PHE A 48 15.51 -2.54 -7.88
C PHE A 48 16.92 -2.60 -8.44
N TYR A 49 17.67 -1.51 -8.33
CA TYR A 49 19.02 -1.38 -8.85
C TYR A 49 19.92 -0.72 -7.79
N LYS A 50 21.03 -1.39 -7.47
CA LYS A 50 22.11 -0.82 -6.67
C LYS A 50 23.27 -0.51 -7.62
N ASP A 51 23.63 0.76 -7.75
CA ASP A 51 24.90 1.11 -8.40
C ASP A 51 26.07 0.73 -7.48
N GLU A 52 27.10 0.12 -8.05
CA GLU A 52 28.31 -0.25 -7.31
C GLU A 52 29.08 0.99 -6.80
N PHE A 53 28.91 2.13 -7.46
CA PHE A 53 29.59 3.39 -7.15
C PHE A 53 28.71 4.38 -6.37
N GLY A 54 27.43 4.05 -6.14
CA GLY A 54 26.47 4.93 -5.48
C GLY A 54 26.16 6.22 -6.25
N GLU A 55 26.38 6.21 -7.57
CA GLU A 55 26.13 7.35 -8.43
C GLU A 55 24.64 7.45 -8.79
N PRO A 56 24.08 8.68 -8.89
CA PRO A 56 22.71 8.88 -9.32
C PRO A 56 22.48 8.31 -10.73
N LEU A 57 21.39 7.57 -10.91
CA LEU A 57 21.03 6.92 -12.17
C LEU A 57 20.94 7.92 -13.34
N PHE A 58 20.50 9.15 -13.08
CA PHE A 58 20.28 10.19 -14.09
C PHE A 58 21.42 11.20 -14.19
N ARG A 59 22.58 10.94 -13.56
CA ARG A 59 23.72 11.88 -13.52
C ARG A 59 24.16 12.38 -14.91
N PHE A 60 24.06 11.55 -15.94
CA PHE A 60 24.52 11.84 -17.31
C PHE A 60 23.38 12.25 -18.26
N PHE A 61 22.19 12.52 -17.73
CA PHE A 61 21.06 12.91 -18.56
C PHE A 61 21.10 14.39 -18.86
N ASP A 62 20.70 14.75 -20.07
CA ASP A 62 20.60 16.13 -20.49
C ASP A 62 19.28 16.76 -20.03
N PRO A 63 19.25 18.05 -19.67
CA PRO A 63 18.06 18.72 -19.13
C PRO A 63 17.10 19.21 -20.23
N HIS A 64 16.72 18.33 -21.17
CA HIS A 64 15.75 18.62 -22.22
C HIS A 64 15.02 17.35 -22.67
N GLU A 65 13.86 17.49 -23.32
CA GLU A 65 13.18 16.37 -23.97
C GLU A 65 13.84 16.02 -25.31
N ASN A 66 13.97 14.73 -25.59
CA ASN A 66 14.39 14.21 -26.87
C ASN A 66 13.56 12.95 -27.21
N PHE A 67 12.59 13.11 -28.11
CA PHE A 67 11.70 12.04 -28.57
C PHE A 67 12.19 11.34 -29.85
N GLU A 68 13.45 11.54 -30.26
CA GLU A 68 14.03 10.73 -31.34
C GLU A 68 14.33 9.32 -30.79
N PRO A 69 13.70 8.26 -31.36
CA PRO A 69 13.98 6.89 -30.92
C PRO A 69 15.46 6.56 -31.11
N TYR A 70 15.98 5.72 -30.22
CA TYR A 70 17.38 5.31 -30.26
C TYR A 70 17.47 3.79 -30.18
N ASP A 71 18.16 3.17 -31.15
CA ASP A 71 18.38 1.72 -31.27
C ASP A 71 17.12 0.86 -31.07
N ALA A 72 16.82 0.42 -29.86
CA ALA A 72 15.65 -0.38 -29.52
C ALA A 72 14.38 0.43 -29.25
N GLY A 73 14.42 1.77 -29.30
CA GLY A 73 13.22 2.62 -29.34
C GLY A 73 13.22 3.81 -28.38
N LEU A 74 12.02 4.14 -27.90
CA LEU A 74 11.72 5.31 -27.07
C LEU A 74 10.80 4.91 -25.91
N VAL A 75 11.17 5.38 -24.71
CA VAL A 75 10.31 5.38 -23.52
C VAL A 75 10.24 6.80 -22.98
N ALA A 76 9.05 7.24 -22.59
CA ALA A 76 8.88 8.50 -21.88
C ALA A 76 7.97 8.32 -20.68
N ILE A 77 8.34 8.89 -19.54
CA ILE A 77 7.57 8.83 -18.29
C ILE A 77 7.26 10.28 -17.90
N ASP A 78 5.97 10.64 -17.90
CA ASP A 78 5.49 11.91 -17.36
C ASP A 78 4.87 11.66 -15.99
N LEU A 79 5.63 11.99 -14.94
CA LEU A 79 5.27 11.78 -13.55
C LEU A 79 4.06 12.62 -13.14
N ALA A 80 4.06 13.90 -13.53
CA ALA A 80 2.97 14.83 -13.23
C ALA A 80 1.66 14.42 -13.90
N ALA A 81 1.71 13.80 -15.09
CA ALA A 81 0.56 13.27 -15.80
C ALA A 81 0.19 11.82 -15.40
N ARG A 82 1.08 11.10 -14.71
CA ARG A 82 1.05 9.63 -14.58
C ARG A 82 0.85 8.92 -15.92
N SER A 83 1.59 9.32 -16.95
CA SER A 83 1.50 8.73 -18.29
C SER A 83 2.84 8.21 -18.79
N ILE A 84 2.80 7.11 -19.54
CA ILE A 84 3.99 6.39 -20.03
C ILE A 84 3.85 6.18 -21.53
N LEU A 85 4.84 6.60 -22.31
CA LEU A 85 5.03 6.21 -23.71
C LEU A 85 5.92 4.98 -23.77
N VAL A 86 5.44 3.95 -24.47
CA VAL A 86 6.20 2.75 -24.79
C VAL A 86 6.19 2.55 -26.30
N ASP A 87 7.30 2.93 -26.93
CA ASP A 87 7.59 2.68 -28.34
C ASP A 87 8.97 2.01 -28.44
N SER A 88 9.06 0.82 -27.84
CA SER A 88 10.30 0.04 -27.70
C SER A 88 10.11 -1.37 -28.23
N SER A 89 11.12 -1.89 -28.92
CA SER A 89 11.21 -3.29 -29.35
C SER A 89 11.95 -4.17 -28.34
N TYR A 90 12.45 -3.61 -27.23
CA TYR A 90 13.23 -4.36 -26.23
C TYR A 90 12.34 -5.17 -25.28
N ASP A 91 11.38 -4.51 -24.64
CA ASP A 91 10.48 -5.09 -23.63
C ASP A 91 9.04 -4.58 -23.88
N ASP A 92 8.05 -5.40 -23.55
CA ASP A 92 6.65 -4.99 -23.53
C ASP A 92 6.26 -4.49 -22.13
N TYR A 93 6.57 -3.21 -21.86
CA TYR A 93 6.22 -2.60 -20.58
C TYR A 93 4.70 -2.48 -20.41
N SER A 94 4.23 -2.80 -19.21
CA SER A 94 2.83 -3.00 -18.89
C SER A 94 2.52 -2.50 -17.47
N LYS A 95 1.23 -2.44 -17.11
CA LYS A 95 0.79 -2.08 -15.76
C LYS A 95 1.26 -3.09 -14.72
N GLU A 96 1.39 -4.35 -15.11
CA GLU A 96 1.92 -5.44 -14.30
C GLU A 96 3.04 -6.14 -15.07
N GLY A 97 4.02 -6.68 -14.36
CA GLY A 97 5.13 -7.36 -15.01
C GLY A 97 6.16 -7.88 -14.04
N LEU A 98 7.29 -8.28 -14.59
CA LEU A 98 8.44 -8.76 -13.84
C LEU A 98 9.62 -7.82 -14.08
N VAL A 99 10.40 -7.57 -13.04
CA VAL A 99 11.68 -6.87 -13.11
C VAL A 99 12.77 -7.77 -12.58
N ARG A 100 13.85 -7.90 -13.36
CA ARG A 100 15.00 -8.70 -12.95
C ARG A 100 15.85 -7.92 -11.94
N ILE A 101 16.05 -8.51 -10.77
CA ILE A 101 16.91 -7.97 -9.72
C ILE A 101 18.07 -8.95 -9.50
N ARG A 102 19.26 -8.40 -9.27
CA ARG A 102 20.46 -9.17 -8.92
C ARG A 102 20.68 -9.14 -7.41
N THR A 103 20.90 -10.31 -6.81
CA THR A 103 21.30 -10.44 -5.40
C THR A 103 22.77 -10.09 -5.21
N ASP A 104 23.18 -9.86 -3.96
CA ASP A 104 24.58 -9.56 -3.63
C ASP A 104 25.51 -10.77 -3.96
N ASP A 105 24.96 -12.00 -4.03
CA ASP A 105 25.67 -13.22 -4.46
C ASP A 105 25.73 -13.39 -5.99
N GLY A 106 25.16 -12.45 -6.75
CA GLY A 106 25.16 -12.43 -8.21
C GLY A 106 24.07 -13.29 -8.87
N GLU A 107 23.11 -13.81 -8.10
CA GLU A 107 21.95 -14.51 -8.66
C GLU A 107 20.90 -13.52 -9.14
N ASP A 108 20.30 -13.80 -10.31
CA ASP A 108 19.22 -12.99 -10.85
C ASP A 108 17.87 -13.65 -10.53
N PHE A 109 16.90 -12.86 -10.04
CA PHE A 109 15.52 -13.31 -9.88
C PHE A 109 14.54 -12.29 -10.46
N ASP A 110 13.40 -12.78 -10.92
CA ASP A 110 12.35 -11.95 -11.49
C ASP A 110 11.35 -11.58 -10.37
N LEU A 111 11.27 -10.29 -10.04
CA LEU A 111 10.37 -9.76 -9.03
C LEU A 111 9.10 -9.20 -9.69
N PRO A 112 7.88 -9.58 -9.25
CA PRO A 112 6.67 -8.96 -9.74
C PRO A 112 6.54 -7.49 -9.32
N TYR A 113 5.88 -6.71 -10.18
CA TYR A 113 5.41 -5.36 -9.88
C TYR A 113 4.01 -5.15 -10.42
N GLU A 114 3.27 -4.26 -9.77
CA GLU A 114 1.92 -3.83 -10.19
C GLU A 114 1.82 -2.32 -9.98
N LEU A 115 1.49 -1.57 -11.04
CA LEU A 115 1.30 -0.13 -10.98
C LEU A 115 -0.11 0.23 -10.50
N SER A 116 -0.23 1.35 -9.81
CA SER A 116 -1.53 1.98 -9.51
C SER A 116 -2.34 2.23 -10.80
N ASP A 117 -3.67 2.12 -10.72
CA ASP A 117 -4.61 2.40 -11.83
C ASP A 117 -4.48 3.80 -12.43
N ASP A 118 -3.79 4.70 -11.76
CA ASP A 118 -3.58 6.07 -12.23
C ASP A 118 -2.57 6.15 -13.38
N TRP A 119 -1.68 5.17 -13.52
CA TRP A 119 -0.69 5.13 -14.59
C TRP A 119 -1.33 4.72 -15.92
N LYS A 120 -1.14 5.53 -16.97
CA LYS A 120 -1.73 5.32 -18.30
C LYS A 120 -0.65 5.11 -19.35
N PHE A 121 -0.80 4.08 -20.17
CA PHE A 121 0.14 3.74 -21.23
C PHE A 121 -0.32 4.25 -22.60
N ALA A 122 0.63 4.76 -23.38
CA ALA A 122 0.47 5.15 -24.78
C ALA A 122 1.49 4.39 -25.63
N ARG A 123 1.09 3.96 -26.83
CA ARG A 123 1.92 3.18 -27.78
C ARG A 123 2.40 4.01 -28.98
N SER A 124 2.25 5.33 -28.92
CA SER A 124 2.76 6.25 -29.94
C SER A 124 2.92 7.65 -29.36
N LEU A 125 3.85 8.43 -29.90
CA LEU A 125 4.11 9.79 -29.43
C LEU A 125 2.86 10.70 -29.50
N PRO A 126 2.06 10.73 -30.59
CA PRO A 126 0.85 11.56 -30.61
C PRO A 126 -0.18 11.17 -29.54
N ALA A 127 -0.33 9.87 -29.26
CA ALA A 127 -1.22 9.40 -28.20
C ALA A 127 -0.70 9.80 -26.81
N PHE A 128 0.62 9.74 -26.60
CA PHE A 128 1.26 10.18 -25.36
C PHE A 128 1.10 11.67 -25.13
N GLU A 129 1.31 12.52 -26.14
CA GLU A 129 1.10 13.97 -26.04
C GLU A 129 -0.35 14.32 -25.68
N PHE A 130 -1.32 13.67 -26.34
CA PHE A 130 -2.72 13.84 -26.00
C PHE A 130 -3.02 13.43 -24.55
N LEU A 131 -2.56 12.24 -24.16
CA LEU A 131 -2.77 11.67 -22.83
C LEU A 131 -2.14 12.56 -21.75
N ARG A 132 -0.88 12.96 -21.92
CA ARG A 132 -0.16 13.76 -20.93
C ARG A 132 -0.84 15.11 -20.70
N THR A 133 -1.30 15.79 -21.75
CA THR A 133 -2.02 17.06 -21.62
C THR A 133 -3.38 16.88 -20.94
N ALA A 134 -4.12 15.83 -21.31
CA ALA A 134 -5.43 15.55 -20.72
C ALA A 134 -5.33 15.21 -19.22
N GLU A 135 -4.37 14.36 -18.84
CA GLU A 135 -4.19 13.94 -17.43
C GLU A 135 -3.58 15.04 -16.57
N ARG A 136 -2.61 15.82 -17.07
CA ARG A 136 -2.12 17.02 -16.34
C ARG A 136 -3.26 17.98 -16.01
N ARG A 137 -4.19 18.22 -16.93
CA ARG A 137 -5.37 19.07 -16.66
C ARG A 137 -6.26 18.47 -15.56
N LYS A 138 -6.60 17.18 -15.66
CA LYS A 138 -7.42 16.49 -14.64
C LYS A 138 -6.76 16.50 -13.26
N ARG A 139 -5.43 16.33 -13.20
CA ARG A 139 -4.66 16.34 -11.95
C ARG A 139 -4.48 17.75 -11.40
N ALA A 140 -4.32 18.77 -12.25
CA ALA A 140 -4.32 20.16 -11.81
C ALA A 140 -5.66 20.59 -11.17
N GLU A 141 -6.78 20.00 -11.61
CA GLU A 141 -8.11 20.18 -10.98
C GLU A 141 -8.24 19.46 -9.63
N ARG A 142 -7.34 18.52 -9.31
CA ARG A 142 -7.35 17.70 -8.09
C ARG A 142 -6.06 17.94 -7.30
N ALA A 143 -6.05 18.98 -6.49
CA ALA A 143 -4.94 19.25 -5.59
C ALA A 143 -4.66 18.01 -4.70
N PRO A 144 -3.37 17.69 -4.43
CA PRO A 144 -3.01 16.66 -3.46
C PRO A 144 -3.76 16.88 -2.14
N PHE A 145 -4.41 15.84 -1.65
CA PHE A 145 -5.28 15.91 -0.49
C PHE A 145 -4.81 14.94 0.58
N ASP A 146 -4.53 15.46 1.78
CA ASP A 146 -4.13 14.67 2.94
C ASP A 146 -5.38 14.22 3.72
N ALA A 147 -5.95 13.08 3.31
CA ALA A 147 -7.14 12.51 3.94
C ALA A 147 -6.93 12.19 5.43
N ARG A 148 -5.68 11.94 5.87
CA ARG A 148 -5.36 11.61 7.26
C ARG A 148 -5.69 12.77 8.21
N ARG A 149 -5.65 14.03 7.74
CA ARG A 149 -6.08 15.19 8.53
C ARG A 149 -7.56 15.17 8.89
N VAL A 150 -8.37 14.51 8.09
CA VAL A 150 -9.81 14.32 8.37
C VAL A 150 -10.01 13.05 9.18
N LEU A 151 -9.39 11.94 8.75
CA LEU A 151 -9.60 10.64 9.37
C LEU A 151 -9.00 10.56 10.77
N PHE A 152 -7.81 11.11 11.02
CA PHE A 152 -7.12 11.08 12.32
C PHE A 152 -7.11 12.44 13.04
N GLY A 153 -7.81 13.45 12.50
CA GLY A 153 -7.73 14.82 13.01
C GLY A 153 -9.04 15.33 13.60
N THR A 154 -9.09 16.65 13.75
CA THR A 154 -10.21 17.39 14.36
C THR A 154 -11.59 16.97 13.82
N PRO A 155 -11.81 16.78 12.51
CA PRO A 155 -13.13 16.40 12.00
C PRO A 155 -13.65 15.06 12.54
N LEU A 156 -12.77 14.08 12.79
CA LEU A 156 -13.14 12.82 13.45
C LEU A 156 -13.53 13.09 14.91
N PHE A 157 -12.68 13.81 15.65
CA PHE A 157 -12.90 14.03 17.09
C PHE A 157 -14.17 14.84 17.37
N GLU A 158 -14.47 15.86 16.55
CA GLU A 158 -15.73 16.61 16.63
C GLU A 158 -16.94 15.71 16.38
N PHE A 159 -16.85 14.83 15.38
CA PHE A 159 -17.92 13.87 15.09
C PHE A 159 -18.14 12.89 16.25
N LEU A 160 -17.07 12.28 16.78
CA LEU A 160 -17.18 11.31 17.86
C LEU A 160 -17.72 11.94 19.15
N ALA A 161 -17.26 13.15 19.50
CA ALA A 161 -17.75 13.89 20.66
C ALA A 161 -19.25 14.21 20.55
N ALA A 162 -19.69 14.71 19.39
CA ALA A 162 -21.09 15.00 19.15
C ALA A 162 -21.94 13.72 19.16
N ALA A 163 -21.50 12.67 18.47
CA ALA A 163 -22.21 11.40 18.39
C ALA A 163 -22.35 10.68 19.73
N ALA A 164 -21.36 10.83 20.62
CA ALA A 164 -21.40 10.25 21.96
C ALA A 164 -22.26 11.06 22.95
N ALA A 165 -22.58 12.32 22.63
CA ALA A 165 -23.50 13.13 23.42
C ALA A 165 -24.97 12.80 23.14
N ASP A 166 -25.25 12.24 21.96
CA ASP A 166 -26.58 11.75 21.61
C ASP A 166 -26.89 10.45 22.38
N GLU A 167 -28.01 10.41 23.08
CA GLU A 167 -28.52 9.16 23.67
C GLU A 167 -28.92 8.20 22.52
N GLU A 168 -28.36 6.99 22.51
CA GLU A 168 -28.78 5.82 21.68
C GLU A 168 -28.09 5.54 20.31
N PRO A 169 -26.75 5.54 20.21
CA PRO A 169 -26.15 4.51 19.36
C PRO A 169 -24.98 3.76 20.02
N SER A 170 -24.86 2.46 19.73
CA SER A 170 -23.68 1.67 20.10
C SER A 170 -22.42 2.22 19.43
N ALA A 171 -21.23 1.93 19.99
CA ALA A 171 -19.96 2.33 19.37
C ALA A 171 -19.86 1.87 17.90
N ALA A 172 -20.38 0.67 17.59
CA ALA A 172 -20.46 0.16 16.21
C ALA A 172 -21.36 1.02 15.32
N ALA A 173 -22.55 1.41 15.79
CA ALA A 173 -23.44 2.25 15.01
C ALA A 173 -22.85 3.65 14.76
N ILE A 174 -22.18 4.24 15.76
CA ILE A 174 -21.49 5.54 15.59
C ILE A 174 -20.37 5.42 14.55
N HIS A 175 -19.55 4.39 14.64
CA HIS A 175 -18.43 4.18 13.73
C HIS A 175 -18.91 3.85 12.30
N ALA A 176 -19.91 2.99 12.13
CA ALA A 176 -20.52 2.72 10.82
C ALA A 176 -21.07 4.00 10.20
N ARG A 177 -21.76 4.85 10.98
CA ARG A 177 -22.25 6.15 10.52
C ARG A 177 -21.11 7.05 10.06
N TRP A 178 -20.01 7.11 10.80
CA TRP A 178 -18.81 7.84 10.36
C TRP A 178 -18.31 7.33 9.01
N LEU A 179 -18.10 6.02 8.88
CA LEU A 179 -17.52 5.40 7.69
C LEU A 179 -18.38 5.54 6.44
N MET A 180 -19.71 5.56 6.59
CA MET A 180 -20.66 5.51 5.48
C MET A 180 -21.28 6.87 5.11
N THR A 181 -20.98 7.94 5.86
CA THR A 181 -21.53 9.27 5.56
C THR A 181 -20.62 10.02 4.59
N PRO A 182 -21.10 10.44 3.41
CA PRO A 182 -20.35 11.29 2.49
C PRO A 182 -19.97 12.62 3.14
N ARG A 183 -18.74 13.09 2.94
CA ARG A 183 -18.28 14.34 3.55
C ARG A 183 -17.73 15.32 2.54
N SER A 184 -18.06 16.60 2.70
CA SER A 184 -17.58 17.67 1.81
C SER A 184 -16.08 17.91 1.95
N ASP A 185 -15.52 17.74 3.16
CA ASP A 185 -14.07 17.81 3.42
C ASP A 185 -13.29 16.63 2.82
N LEU A 186 -13.99 15.59 2.37
CA LEU A 186 -13.47 14.45 1.62
C LEU A 186 -13.87 14.48 0.13
N GLY A 187 -14.26 15.64 -0.40
CA GLY A 187 -14.67 15.78 -1.79
C GLY A 187 -15.97 15.05 -2.14
N GLY A 188 -16.84 14.83 -1.15
CA GLY A 188 -18.10 14.09 -1.32
C GLY A 188 -17.95 12.57 -1.21
N LYS A 189 -16.73 12.05 -0.99
CA LYS A 189 -16.52 10.64 -0.67
C LYS A 189 -16.83 10.35 0.79
N THR A 190 -17.11 9.10 1.08
CA THR A 190 -17.17 8.54 2.43
C THR A 190 -15.76 8.22 2.95
N PRO A 191 -15.50 8.22 4.27
CA PRO A 191 -14.24 7.73 4.83
C PRO A 191 -13.90 6.31 4.35
N ARG A 192 -14.89 5.43 4.25
CA ARG A 192 -14.69 4.05 3.79
C ARG A 192 -14.17 3.97 2.35
N GLU A 193 -14.75 4.73 1.43
CA GLU A 193 -14.29 4.76 0.04
C GLU A 193 -12.81 5.18 -0.06
N LEU A 194 -12.38 6.16 0.74
CA LEU A 194 -10.98 6.60 0.77
C LEU A 194 -10.04 5.56 1.38
N LEU A 195 -10.46 4.91 2.47
CA LEU A 195 -9.67 3.83 3.10
C LEU A 195 -9.44 2.68 2.12
N LEU A 196 -10.44 2.34 1.29
CA LEU A 196 -10.36 1.20 0.38
C LEU A 196 -9.78 1.52 -1.01
N GLU A 197 -9.66 2.80 -1.39
CA GLU A 197 -9.33 3.22 -2.77
C GLU A 197 -8.02 2.65 -3.32
N LYS A 198 -6.98 2.53 -2.49
CA LYS A 198 -5.66 2.01 -2.87
C LYS A 198 -5.20 0.81 -2.04
N ARG A 199 -6.07 0.22 -1.24
CA ARG A 199 -5.67 -0.85 -0.30
C ARG A 199 -4.97 -1.99 -1.03
N ASP A 200 -5.61 -2.57 -2.04
CA ASP A 200 -5.08 -3.74 -2.75
C ASP A 200 -3.71 -3.46 -3.37
N PHE A 201 -3.54 -2.29 -4.00
CA PHE A 201 -2.26 -1.84 -4.56
C PHE A 201 -1.16 -1.76 -3.49
N ILE A 202 -1.47 -1.22 -2.31
CA ILE A 202 -0.51 -1.10 -1.20
C ILE A 202 -0.15 -2.49 -0.65
N SER A 203 -1.14 -3.35 -0.49
CA SER A 203 -0.95 -4.73 -0.05
C SER A 203 -0.09 -5.53 -1.04
N SER A 204 -0.33 -5.38 -2.35
CA SER A 204 0.51 -5.96 -3.41
C SER A 204 1.96 -5.44 -3.34
N ASP A 205 2.20 -4.13 -3.22
CA ASP A 205 3.57 -3.59 -3.14
C ASP A 205 4.31 -4.11 -1.89
N LEU A 206 3.65 -4.14 -0.73
CA LEU A 206 4.21 -4.71 0.49
C LEU A 206 4.51 -6.21 0.35
N HIS A 207 3.63 -6.98 -0.30
CA HIS A 207 3.89 -8.38 -0.58
C HIS A 207 5.11 -8.55 -1.50
N TYR A 208 5.23 -7.75 -2.56
CA TYR A 208 6.39 -7.80 -3.44
C TYR A 208 7.68 -7.35 -2.74
N ARG A 209 7.61 -6.42 -1.79
CA ARG A 209 8.77 -6.07 -0.95
C ARG A 209 9.17 -7.18 -0.01
N SER A 210 8.22 -7.96 0.51
CA SER A 210 8.53 -9.12 1.35
C SER A 210 9.19 -10.23 0.54
N LEU A 211 8.74 -10.46 -0.70
CA LEU A 211 9.40 -11.36 -1.65
C LEU A 211 10.81 -10.88 -1.96
N GLN A 212 10.96 -9.60 -2.30
CA GLN A 212 12.27 -9.03 -2.58
C GLN A 212 13.24 -9.24 -1.42
N TRP A 213 12.84 -8.86 -0.21
CA TRP A 213 13.67 -9.03 0.99
C TRP A 213 14.00 -10.51 1.20
N SER A 214 13.05 -11.41 0.98
CA SER A 214 13.27 -12.86 1.12
C SER A 214 14.33 -13.40 0.17
N PHE A 215 14.39 -12.90 -1.07
CA PHE A 215 15.34 -13.35 -2.08
C PHE A 215 16.70 -12.64 -1.98
N THR A 216 16.72 -11.33 -1.75
CA THR A 216 17.97 -10.56 -1.64
C THR A 216 18.64 -10.68 -0.28
N LYS A 217 17.90 -11.13 0.75
CA LYS A 217 18.28 -11.07 2.17
C LYS A 217 18.54 -9.65 2.69
N VAL A 218 18.17 -8.63 1.91
CA VAL A 218 18.36 -7.22 2.22
C VAL A 218 17.01 -6.52 2.18
N CYS A 219 16.70 -5.81 3.26
CA CYS A 219 15.49 -5.01 3.34
C CYS A 219 15.49 -3.95 2.23
N PRO A 220 14.46 -3.89 1.37
CA PRO A 220 14.40 -2.88 0.31
C PRO A 220 14.37 -1.47 0.91
N PRO A 221 14.97 -0.47 0.25
CA PRO A 221 14.89 0.92 0.66
C PRO A 221 13.43 1.36 0.91
N PRO A 222 13.13 1.94 2.09
CA PRO A 222 11.80 2.46 2.39
C PRO A 222 11.54 3.75 1.60
N LEU A 223 10.28 4.09 1.40
CA LEU A 223 9.91 5.41 0.87
C LEU A 223 10.39 6.52 1.81
N SER A 224 10.84 7.63 1.22
CA SER A 224 11.12 8.86 1.97
C SER A 224 9.84 9.43 2.58
N ILE A 225 9.94 9.94 3.81
CA ILE A 225 8.85 10.66 4.48
C ILE A 225 8.47 11.97 3.77
N GLU A 226 9.37 12.49 2.92
CA GLU A 226 9.12 13.67 2.11
C GLU A 226 8.36 13.33 0.83
N SER A 227 8.28 12.05 0.46
CA SER A 227 7.70 11.63 -0.81
C SER A 227 6.20 11.93 -0.87
N ALA A 228 5.72 12.26 -2.07
CA ALA A 228 4.28 12.45 -2.29
C ALA A 228 3.46 11.23 -1.85
N ALA A 229 3.95 10.02 -2.14
CA ALA A 229 3.28 8.78 -1.76
C ALA A 229 3.18 8.62 -0.23
N PHE A 230 4.26 8.86 0.52
CA PHE A 230 4.19 8.80 1.99
C PHE A 230 3.14 9.76 2.55
N ARG A 231 3.04 10.97 2.00
CA ARG A 231 2.15 12.03 2.48
C ARG A 231 0.69 11.85 2.06
N PHE A 232 0.45 11.45 0.82
CA PHE A 232 -0.85 11.56 0.17
C PHE A 232 -1.39 10.25 -0.44
N ALA A 233 -0.62 9.16 -0.47
CA ALA A 233 -1.15 7.88 -0.94
C ALA A 233 -2.29 7.40 -0.04
N GLY A 234 -3.04 6.41 -0.54
CA GLY A 234 -4.13 5.78 0.20
C GLY A 234 -3.65 4.99 1.42
N PHE A 235 -4.53 4.13 1.91
CA PHE A 235 -4.37 3.40 3.15
C PHE A 235 -4.13 1.93 2.85
N GLY A 236 -3.13 1.30 3.48
CA GLY A 236 -2.96 -0.13 3.42
C GLY A 236 -3.76 -0.82 4.54
N THR A 237 -3.70 -2.14 4.57
CA THR A 237 -4.46 -2.94 5.53
C THR A 237 -4.11 -2.58 6.97
N HIS A 238 -2.83 -2.39 7.29
CA HIS A 238 -2.42 -2.15 8.67
C HIS A 238 -2.94 -0.82 9.20
N GLU A 239 -2.85 0.26 8.41
CA GLU A 239 -3.35 1.57 8.79
C GLU A 239 -4.88 1.55 8.97
N ILE A 240 -5.61 0.81 8.14
CA ILE A 240 -7.07 0.67 8.29
C ILE A 240 -7.43 -0.09 9.58
N VAL A 241 -6.71 -1.16 9.92
CA VAL A 241 -6.94 -1.92 11.17
C VAL A 241 -6.62 -1.06 12.39
N VAL A 242 -5.47 -0.37 12.39
CA VAL A 242 -5.09 0.58 13.45
C VAL A 242 -6.12 1.69 13.58
N TYR A 243 -6.58 2.24 12.46
CA TYR A 243 -7.63 3.25 12.43
C TYR A 243 -8.93 2.76 13.06
N HIS A 244 -9.35 1.54 12.72
CA HIS A 244 -10.54 0.94 13.29
C HIS A 244 -10.43 0.81 14.81
N ARG A 245 -9.31 0.25 15.31
CA ARG A 245 -9.04 0.09 16.74
C ARG A 245 -9.00 1.42 17.49
N LEU A 246 -8.39 2.45 16.90
CA LEU A 246 -8.35 3.79 17.48
C LEU A 246 -9.76 4.33 17.73
N ILE A 247 -10.66 4.24 16.74
CA ILE A 247 -12.02 4.74 16.90
C ILE A 247 -12.77 3.97 17.98
N ARG A 248 -12.60 2.64 18.07
CA ARG A 248 -13.22 1.83 19.12
C ARG A 248 -12.75 2.26 20.51
N PHE A 249 -11.44 2.38 20.69
CA PHE A 249 -10.84 2.89 21.92
C PHE A 249 -11.42 4.25 22.32
N LEU A 250 -11.51 5.21 21.39
CA LEU A 250 -12.04 6.55 21.68
C LEU A 250 -13.53 6.52 22.05
N LEU A 251 -14.34 5.68 21.41
CA LEU A 251 -15.76 5.54 21.72
C LEU A 251 -15.98 4.86 23.08
N ASP A 252 -15.15 3.89 23.45
CA ASP A 252 -15.19 3.26 24.77
C ASP A 252 -14.84 4.27 25.86
N GLU A 253 -13.84 5.13 25.63
CA GLU A 253 -13.49 6.24 26.53
C GLU A 253 -14.63 7.27 26.67
N CYS A 254 -15.34 7.58 25.58
CA CYS A 254 -16.55 8.41 25.64
C CYS A 254 -17.63 7.76 26.51
N ALA A 255 -17.89 6.46 26.32
CA ALA A 255 -18.92 5.75 27.08
C ALA A 255 -18.60 5.67 28.57
N ALA A 256 -17.32 5.52 28.94
CA ALA A 256 -16.89 5.47 30.33
C ALA A 256 -16.86 6.86 31.01
N GLY A 257 -16.51 7.91 30.27
CA GLY A 257 -16.24 9.25 30.81
C GLY A 257 -17.34 10.30 30.58
N GLY A 258 -18.41 9.96 29.87
CA GLY A 258 -19.38 10.92 29.32
C GLY A 258 -18.80 11.67 28.11
N ALA A 259 -19.66 12.42 27.39
CA ALA A 259 -19.31 13.12 26.15
C ALA A 259 -18.08 14.04 26.32
N PRO A 260 -16.90 13.65 25.81
CA PRO A 260 -15.68 14.41 26.00
C PRO A 260 -15.57 15.54 24.96
N GLU A 261 -14.95 16.65 25.35
CA GLU A 261 -14.54 17.71 24.41
C GLU A 261 -13.59 17.12 23.34
N PRO A 262 -13.67 17.55 22.06
CA PRO A 262 -12.80 17.05 20.98
C PRO A 262 -11.30 17.10 21.30
N ALA A 263 -10.84 18.13 22.03
CA ALA A 263 -9.45 18.27 22.45
C ALA A 263 -8.99 17.16 23.41
N ARG A 264 -9.90 16.58 24.21
CA ARG A 264 -9.59 15.43 25.07
C ARG A 264 -9.41 14.17 24.22
N LEU A 265 -10.27 13.96 23.23
CA LEU A 265 -10.15 12.82 22.31
C LEU A 265 -8.85 12.86 21.52
N GLU A 266 -8.46 14.04 21.02
CA GLU A 266 -7.18 14.24 20.34
C GLU A 266 -6.00 13.84 21.24
N LYS A 267 -6.02 14.25 22.51
CA LYS A 267 -4.98 13.87 23.48
C LYS A 267 -4.97 12.36 23.75
N LEU A 268 -6.14 11.74 23.91
CA LEU A 268 -6.25 10.29 24.12
C LEU A 268 -5.75 9.51 22.90
N ALA A 269 -6.12 9.94 21.70
CA ALA A 269 -5.64 9.36 20.45
C ALA A 269 -4.12 9.45 20.35
N ALA A 270 -3.54 10.62 20.64
CA ALA A 270 -2.09 10.79 20.63
C ALA A 270 -1.38 9.87 21.64
N VAL A 271 -1.93 9.70 22.84
CA VAL A 271 -1.35 8.77 23.84
C VAL A 271 -1.43 7.33 23.34
N TRP A 272 -2.61 6.90 22.87
CA TRP A 272 -2.82 5.53 22.41
C TRP A 272 -1.95 5.17 21.20
N LEU A 273 -1.87 6.06 20.20
CA LEU A 273 -1.07 5.87 18.99
C LEU A 273 0.43 5.73 19.28
N ASN A 274 0.93 6.33 20.36
CA ASN A 274 2.35 6.34 20.70
C ASN A 274 2.71 5.34 21.83
N ALA A 275 1.74 4.67 22.42
CA ALA A 275 1.95 3.67 23.46
C ALA A 275 1.97 2.25 22.86
N PRO A 276 2.88 1.36 23.32
CA PRO A 276 2.82 -0.07 23.02
C PRO A 276 1.43 -0.67 23.28
N GLN A 277 0.93 -1.45 22.33
CA GLN A 277 -0.33 -2.19 22.49
C GLN A 277 -0.07 -3.69 22.40
N ALA A 278 -0.64 -4.46 23.33
CA ALA A 278 -0.50 -5.92 23.37
C ALA A 278 -1.00 -6.57 22.07
N ASP A 279 -2.15 -6.09 21.56
CA ASP A 279 -2.76 -6.57 20.30
C ASP A 279 -1.90 -6.32 19.06
N PHE A 280 -0.85 -5.50 19.19
CA PHE A 280 0.10 -5.22 18.12
C PHE A 280 1.52 -5.70 18.46
N SER A 281 1.63 -6.79 19.21
CA SER A 281 2.92 -7.37 19.62
C SER A 281 3.80 -6.29 20.29
N ASP A 282 3.21 -5.54 21.21
CA ASP A 282 3.84 -4.45 21.96
C ASP A 282 4.43 -3.30 21.09
N ARG A 283 3.96 -3.15 19.85
CA ARG A 283 4.35 -2.03 18.98
C ARG A 283 3.43 -0.83 19.22
N ALA A 284 3.98 0.36 19.06
CA ALA A 284 3.19 1.58 19.02
C ALA A 284 2.40 1.61 17.69
N PRO A 285 1.07 1.84 17.71
CA PRO A 285 0.26 1.88 16.49
C PRO A 285 0.76 2.87 15.45
N ALA A 286 1.30 4.03 15.87
CA ALA A 286 1.88 5.02 14.97
C ALA A 286 3.09 4.48 14.19
N ALA A 287 3.90 3.60 14.79
CA ALA A 287 5.05 2.99 14.13
C ALA A 287 4.61 1.99 13.04
N ILE A 288 3.49 1.30 13.26
CA ILE A 288 2.88 0.39 12.27
C ILE A 288 2.38 1.18 11.06
N VAL A 289 1.64 2.28 11.31
CA VAL A 289 1.17 3.20 10.27
C VAL A 289 2.33 3.80 9.50
N GLU A 290 3.38 4.25 10.19
CA GLU A 290 4.57 4.81 9.53
C GLU A 290 5.26 3.77 8.64
N ALA A 291 5.45 2.54 9.13
CA ALA A 291 6.10 1.47 8.37
C ALA A 291 5.32 1.17 7.07
N GLU A 292 4.00 1.02 7.14
CA GLU A 292 3.16 0.77 5.95
C GLU A 292 3.20 1.94 4.96
N ARG A 293 3.18 3.19 5.44
CA ARG A 293 3.32 4.39 4.59
C ARG A 293 4.68 4.49 3.94
N ARG A 294 5.72 3.96 4.60
CA ARG A 294 7.07 3.83 4.04
C ARG A 294 7.25 2.61 3.14
N ARG A 295 6.20 1.81 2.93
CA ARG A 295 6.23 0.52 2.22
C ARG A 295 7.30 -0.43 2.76
N LEU A 296 7.43 -0.41 4.08
CA LEU A 296 8.37 -1.22 4.83
C LEU A 296 7.62 -2.37 5.50
N ASN A 297 8.00 -3.61 5.18
CA ASN A 297 7.46 -4.77 5.87
C ASN A 297 7.85 -4.75 7.34
N LEU A 298 6.87 -5.02 8.20
CA LEU A 298 7.14 -5.27 9.61
C LEU A 298 7.65 -6.69 9.78
N THR A 299 8.57 -6.86 10.72
CA THR A 299 9.12 -8.17 11.06
C THR A 299 8.90 -8.50 12.52
N VAL A 300 8.83 -9.80 12.79
CA VAL A 300 8.88 -10.38 14.13
C VAL A 300 9.99 -11.43 14.15
N PRO A 301 10.66 -11.64 15.30
CA PRO A 301 11.54 -12.77 15.47
C PRO A 301 10.75 -14.08 15.38
N ALA A 302 11.41 -15.17 15.00
CA ALA A 302 10.73 -16.46 14.80
C ALA A 302 9.99 -16.97 16.05
N HIS A 303 10.49 -16.66 17.26
CA HIS A 303 9.82 -17.04 18.50
C HIS A 303 8.51 -16.28 18.78
N GLU A 304 8.35 -15.06 18.26
CA GLU A 304 7.07 -14.31 18.36
C GLU A 304 6.06 -14.78 17.31
N ALA A 305 6.51 -15.50 16.28
CA ALA A 305 5.66 -16.04 15.21
C ALA A 305 5.27 -17.50 15.45
N LEU A 306 5.51 -18.03 16.66
CA LEU A 306 5.11 -19.37 17.04
C LEU A 306 3.58 -19.47 17.05
N ILE A 307 3.07 -20.48 16.33
CA ILE A 307 1.62 -20.76 16.29
C ILE A 307 1.15 -21.29 17.65
N ASP A 308 2.00 -22.09 18.31
CA ASP A 308 1.71 -22.75 19.58
C ASP A 308 2.99 -22.84 20.42
N ASP A 309 3.06 -22.01 21.47
CA ASP A 309 4.17 -21.95 22.42
C ASP A 309 4.33 -23.25 23.24
N ASP A 310 3.26 -24.04 23.37
CA ASP A 310 3.29 -25.31 24.09
C ASP A 310 3.75 -26.46 23.18
N CYS A 311 3.69 -26.30 21.86
CA CYS A 311 4.11 -27.32 20.89
C CYS A 311 5.65 -27.44 20.81
N GLU A 312 6.18 -28.62 21.15
CA GLU A 312 7.63 -28.90 21.13
C GLU A 312 8.23 -28.75 19.71
N ILE A 313 7.49 -29.16 18.67
CA ILE A 313 7.92 -29.01 17.28
C ILE A 313 8.03 -27.53 16.91
N CYS A 314 7.05 -26.71 17.29
CA CYS A 314 7.06 -25.27 17.02
C CYS A 314 8.25 -24.62 17.73
N ARG A 315 8.47 -24.93 19.02
CA ARG A 315 9.63 -24.45 19.78
C ARG A 315 10.98 -24.88 19.18
N LEU A 316 11.10 -26.12 18.71
CA LEU A 316 12.32 -26.58 18.03
C LEU A 316 12.55 -25.84 16.71
N ILE A 317 11.50 -25.64 15.91
CA ILE A 317 11.59 -24.86 14.67
C ILE A 317 12.03 -23.43 14.97
N ALA A 318 11.41 -22.74 15.93
CA ALA A 318 11.82 -21.37 16.26
C ALA A 318 13.23 -21.27 16.87
N ALA A 319 13.69 -22.30 17.58
CA ALA A 319 15.06 -22.32 18.11
C ALA A 319 16.12 -22.42 17.00
N ASP A 320 15.82 -23.14 15.93
CA ASP A 320 16.72 -23.33 14.79
C ASP A 320 16.55 -22.26 13.69
N PHE A 321 15.47 -21.46 13.74
CA PHE A 321 15.12 -20.49 12.71
C PHE A 321 15.44 -19.05 13.15
N ASP A 322 16.62 -18.56 12.78
CA ASP A 322 17.07 -17.18 13.09
C ASP A 322 16.64 -16.15 12.03
N THR A 323 15.84 -16.56 11.04
CA THR A 323 15.36 -15.64 10.00
C THR A 323 14.09 -14.92 10.49
N PRO A 324 14.05 -13.58 10.49
CA PRO A 324 12.85 -12.85 10.87
C PRO A 324 11.70 -13.20 9.92
N LEU A 325 10.50 -13.28 10.48
CA LEU A 325 9.27 -13.51 9.72
C LEU A 325 8.55 -12.18 9.52
N PHE A 326 7.75 -12.09 8.45
CA PHE A 326 6.94 -10.90 8.19
C PHE A 326 5.70 -10.91 9.06
N TRP A 327 5.45 -9.78 9.70
CA TRP A 327 4.27 -9.56 10.51
C TRP A 327 3.26 -8.73 9.72
N PHE A 328 2.00 -9.14 9.76
CA PHE A 328 0.91 -8.45 9.08
C PHE A 328 -0.38 -8.47 9.90
N LEU A 329 -1.20 -7.44 9.70
CA LEU A 329 -2.59 -7.42 10.13
C LEU A 329 -3.45 -7.78 8.91
N ASP A 330 -4.39 -8.71 9.06
CA ASP A 330 -5.24 -9.22 7.97
C ASP A 330 -6.62 -8.56 7.93
N GLY A 331 -7.08 -7.98 9.04
CA GLY A 331 -8.38 -7.35 9.18
C GLY A 331 -9.57 -8.30 9.29
N ALA A 332 -9.34 -9.60 9.52
CA ALA A 332 -10.41 -10.62 9.59
C ALA A 332 -11.51 -10.26 10.61
N GLU A 333 -11.15 -9.63 11.72
CA GLU A 333 -12.11 -9.17 12.73
C GLU A 333 -13.07 -8.10 12.21
N LEU A 334 -12.62 -7.22 11.31
CA LEU A 334 -13.46 -6.16 10.76
C LEU A 334 -14.55 -6.74 9.86
N GLU A 335 -14.23 -7.80 9.12
CA GLU A 335 -15.16 -8.45 8.19
C GLU A 335 -16.34 -9.11 8.91
N ALA A 336 -16.09 -9.64 10.12
CA ALA A 336 -17.10 -10.26 10.96
C ALA A 336 -18.08 -9.27 11.60
N GLU A 337 -17.70 -8.00 11.76
CA GLU A 337 -18.56 -6.99 12.38
C GLU A 337 -19.65 -6.44 11.44
N GLY A 338 -19.39 -6.38 10.14
CA GLY A 338 -20.35 -5.89 9.15
C GLY A 338 -19.72 -5.32 7.89
N PHE A 339 -20.55 -5.12 6.85
CA PHE A 339 -20.11 -4.59 5.56
C PHE A 339 -19.35 -3.26 5.69
N GLU A 340 -19.82 -2.38 6.58
CA GLU A 340 -19.28 -1.03 6.80
C GLU A 340 -17.80 -1.06 7.20
N PHE A 341 -17.40 -2.10 7.94
CA PHE A 341 -16.03 -2.31 8.41
C PHE A 341 -15.23 -3.25 7.50
N SER A 342 -15.93 -4.09 6.73
CA SER A 342 -15.31 -5.05 5.83
C SER A 342 -14.48 -4.41 4.72
N PHE A 343 -13.67 -5.25 4.11
CA PHE A 343 -12.78 -4.93 3.01
C PHE A 343 -13.39 -5.04 1.60
N TYR A 344 -14.65 -5.45 1.48
CA TYR A 344 -15.32 -5.57 0.19
C TYR A 344 -15.72 -4.21 -0.36
N ARG A 345 -15.62 -3.98 -1.67
CA ARG A 345 -15.98 -2.66 -2.22
C ARG A 345 -17.48 -2.45 -2.21
N THR A 346 -18.24 -3.52 -2.43
CA THR A 346 -19.70 -3.48 -2.51
C THR A 346 -20.37 -4.40 -1.50
N ARG A 347 -21.60 -4.04 -1.11
CA ARG A 347 -22.42 -4.85 -0.21
C ARG A 347 -22.69 -6.25 -0.79
N ALA A 348 -22.88 -6.33 -2.10
CA ALA A 348 -23.14 -7.58 -2.80
C ALA A 348 -21.95 -8.55 -2.73
N GLU A 349 -20.71 -8.05 -2.84
CA GLU A 349 -19.50 -8.87 -2.68
C GLU A 349 -19.39 -9.42 -1.26
N TRP A 350 -19.62 -8.58 -0.24
CA TRP A 350 -19.59 -9.03 1.16
C TRP A 350 -20.70 -10.04 1.45
N ASP A 351 -21.95 -9.78 1.05
CA ASP A 351 -23.07 -10.71 1.26
C ASP A 351 -22.81 -12.06 0.57
N GLU A 352 -22.16 -12.07 -0.61
CA GLU A 352 -21.75 -13.30 -1.29
C GLU A 352 -20.69 -14.06 -0.50
N GLU A 353 -19.65 -13.39 -0.01
CA GLU A 353 -18.63 -14.07 0.80
C GLU A 353 -19.21 -14.61 2.11
N GLN A 354 -20.06 -13.84 2.80
CA GLN A 354 -20.70 -14.32 4.02
C GLN A 354 -21.51 -15.60 3.76
N ARG A 355 -22.20 -15.70 2.62
CA ARG A 355 -22.89 -16.94 2.23
C ARG A 355 -21.92 -18.10 2.00
N ARG A 356 -20.79 -17.86 1.33
CA ARG A 356 -19.74 -18.89 1.11
C ARG A 356 -19.15 -19.36 2.43
N PHE A 357 -18.83 -18.43 3.33
CA PHE A 357 -18.30 -18.73 4.66
C PHE A 357 -19.30 -19.49 5.53
N GLU A 358 -20.58 -19.13 5.49
CA GLU A 358 -21.66 -19.86 6.18
C GLU A 358 -21.83 -21.27 5.62
N GLU A 359 -21.75 -21.43 4.30
CA GLU A 359 -21.80 -22.76 3.66
C GLU A 359 -20.61 -23.61 4.07
N PHE A 360 -19.39 -23.07 3.97
CA PHE A 360 -18.16 -23.71 4.40
C PHE A 360 -18.26 -24.13 5.88
N SER A 361 -18.65 -23.21 6.76
CA SER A 361 -18.84 -23.46 8.19
C SER A 361 -19.86 -24.57 8.48
N ARG A 362 -21.00 -24.58 7.77
CA ARG A 362 -22.00 -25.66 7.89
C ARG A 362 -21.41 -27.00 7.48
N ARG A 363 -20.62 -27.05 6.40
CA ARG A 363 -19.99 -28.27 5.91
C ARG A 363 -18.91 -28.78 6.87
N CYS A 364 -18.05 -27.90 7.39
CA CYS A 364 -17.04 -28.26 8.39
C CYS A 364 -17.67 -28.82 9.68
N ARG A 365 -18.79 -28.25 10.14
CA ARG A 365 -19.52 -28.75 11.33
C ARG A 365 -20.22 -30.10 11.08
N ALA A 366 -20.58 -30.39 9.83
CA ALA A 366 -21.22 -31.65 9.46
C ALA A 366 -20.21 -32.78 9.18
N ALA A 367 -18.95 -32.45 8.90
CA ALA A 367 -17.90 -33.43 8.65
C ALA A 367 -17.61 -34.24 9.92
N PRO A 368 -17.56 -35.59 9.84
CA PRO A 368 -17.21 -36.42 10.98
C PRO A 368 -15.77 -36.15 11.41
N VAL A 369 -15.57 -35.84 12.68
CA VAL A 369 -14.24 -35.68 13.28
C VAL A 369 -13.50 -37.03 13.19
N GLY A 370 -12.51 -37.12 12.30
CA GLY A 370 -11.66 -38.32 12.10
C GLY A 370 -11.87 -39.11 10.81
N GLY A 371 -12.58 -38.57 9.81
CA GLY A 371 -12.54 -39.13 8.45
C GLY A 371 -11.28 -38.69 7.69
N ASP A 372 -10.58 -39.63 7.06
CA ASP A 372 -9.39 -39.35 6.22
C ASP A 372 -9.68 -38.34 5.08
N ASP A 373 -10.95 -38.18 4.71
CA ASP A 373 -11.43 -37.26 3.67
C ASP A 373 -11.31 -35.77 4.04
N PHE A 374 -10.89 -35.40 5.26
CA PHE A 374 -10.73 -33.98 5.64
C PHE A 374 -9.58 -33.30 4.87
N TYR A 375 -8.55 -34.06 4.48
CA TYR A 375 -7.38 -33.52 3.76
C TYR A 375 -7.51 -33.58 2.22
N ASP A 376 -8.49 -34.32 1.68
CA ASP A 376 -8.74 -34.44 0.24
C ASP A 376 -9.66 -33.34 -0.31
N TRP A 377 -9.96 -32.31 0.49
CA TRP A 377 -10.79 -31.20 0.03
C TRP A 377 -10.00 -30.27 -0.89
N PRO A 378 -10.51 -29.95 -2.10
CA PRO A 378 -9.89 -28.96 -2.95
C PRO A 378 -10.04 -27.59 -2.27
N PHE A 379 -8.91 -27.03 -1.85
CA PHE A 379 -8.77 -25.60 -1.62
C PHE A 379 -8.64 -24.95 -3.00
N ASP A 380 -9.78 -24.79 -3.69
CA ASP A 380 -9.88 -24.03 -4.94
C ASP A 380 -9.97 -22.53 -4.66
#